data_AF-A0A8S0FPR9-F1
#
_entry.id   AF-A0A8S0FPR9-F1
#
_cell.length_a   1.000
_cell.length_b   1.000
_cell.length_c   1.000
_cell.angle_alpha   90.00
_cell.angle_beta   90.00
_cell.angle_gamma   90.00
#
_symmetry.space_group_name_H-M   'P 1'
#
loop_
_entity.id
_entity.type
_entity.pdbx_description
1 polymer ?
#
loop_
_entity_poly.entity_id
_entity_poly.type
_entity_poly.pdbx_seq_one_letter_code
_entity_poly.pdbx_strand_id
1 'polypeptide(L)'
;MTDISGNITGGQLINPDGDKSLLPGSQLSGAFIALTDIPAETPEQVIITEGFATALTVSLLTEGWIVAAVAATNLLKVTEQIRKRWPETRIILAGDNDLADGKENTGRIQAEKAAKAVDGWVTLPPVRHKADWDDYRQEVGKERARDAKFFREEMTLHGKGQTRLPEGFRLTKEYLWYDKLVNKSDGDTEIRNIKICSPLRVTAITSDADGSNYGRLLEWEDTNGNSRKWAMPMEMLGGSGEELRRVLLVNGLSYININGMARAFLMEYISLCKPDRKVTCVNKTGWHGGVYVLQDEVIGREAQSVILQTSSVFYSRGVIFVSAAHQRAGVKI
;
A
#
# COMPACT_ATOMS: atom_id res chain seq x y z
N MET A 1 -20.32 1.63 -21.41
CA MET A 1 -19.15 0.86 -20.96
C MET A 1 -18.18 0.73 -22.13
N THR A 2 -16.89 0.79 -21.84
CA THR A 2 -15.83 0.64 -22.85
C THR A 2 -14.74 -0.32 -22.39
N ASP A 3 -13.94 -0.80 -23.33
CA ASP A 3 -12.64 -1.41 -23.02
C ASP A 3 -11.56 -0.33 -22.81
N ILE A 4 -10.32 -0.75 -22.52
CA ILE A 4 -9.17 0.14 -22.32
C ILE A 4 -8.72 0.86 -23.60
N SER A 5 -9.20 0.43 -24.77
CA SER A 5 -8.92 1.06 -26.07
C SER A 5 -10.01 2.08 -26.45
N GLY A 6 -11.08 2.20 -25.65
CA GLY A 6 -12.20 3.10 -25.91
C GLY A 6 -13.32 2.51 -26.76
N ASN A 7 -13.28 1.22 -27.11
CA ASN A 7 -14.36 0.59 -27.86
C ASN A 7 -15.56 0.35 -26.95
N ILE A 8 -16.76 0.62 -27.45
CA ILE A 8 -18.00 0.40 -26.71
C ILE A 8 -18.25 -1.12 -26.57
N THR A 9 -18.39 -1.58 -25.33
CA THR A 9 -18.60 -3.00 -25.00
C THR A 9 -20.00 -3.30 -24.47
N GLY A 10 -20.80 -2.27 -24.18
CA GLY A 10 -22.15 -2.42 -23.66
C GLY A 10 -22.62 -1.25 -22.79
N GLY A 11 -23.70 -1.47 -22.04
CA GLY A 11 -24.32 -0.45 -21.19
C GLY A 11 -24.89 -1.04 -19.91
N GLN A 12 -24.97 -0.21 -18.87
CA GLN A 12 -25.70 -0.49 -17.64
C GLN A 12 -26.99 0.30 -17.66
N LEU A 13 -28.10 -0.37 -17.35
CA LEU A 13 -29.43 0.22 -17.21
C LEU A 13 -29.78 0.27 -15.73
N ILE A 14 -30.43 1.36 -15.32
CA ILE A 14 -30.94 1.56 -13.97
C ILE A 14 -32.43 1.87 -14.11
N ASN A 15 -33.29 1.05 -13.50
CA ASN A 15 -34.72 1.32 -13.50
C ASN A 15 -35.09 2.37 -12.41
N PRO A 16 -36.31 2.93 -12.42
CA PRO A 16 -36.74 3.89 -11.40
C PRO A 16 -36.70 3.36 -9.96
N ASP A 17 -36.80 2.04 -9.78
CA ASP A 17 -36.74 1.38 -8.47
C ASP A 17 -35.31 1.18 -7.95
N GLY A 18 -34.30 1.50 -8.77
CA GLY A 18 -32.88 1.41 -8.43
C GLY A 18 -32.20 0.09 -8.80
N ASP A 19 -32.91 -0.86 -9.40
CA ASP A 19 -32.34 -2.11 -9.91
C ASP A 19 -31.44 -1.83 -11.11
N LYS A 20 -30.24 -2.39 -11.02
CA LYS A 20 -29.21 -2.26 -12.05
C LYS A 20 -29.16 -3.55 -12.87
N SER A 21 -29.27 -3.42 -14.18
CA SER A 21 -29.12 -4.54 -15.13
C SER A 21 -28.13 -4.19 -16.23
N LEU A 22 -27.55 -5.19 -16.88
CA LEU A 22 -26.72 -4.99 -18.06
C LEU A 22 -27.58 -5.06 -19.32
N LEU A 23 -27.30 -4.18 -20.27
CA LEU A 23 -27.93 -4.22 -21.59
C LEU A 23 -27.63 -5.58 -22.25
N PRO A 24 -28.63 -6.28 -22.84
CA PRO A 24 -28.41 -7.56 -23.50
C PRO A 24 -27.28 -7.48 -24.54
N GLY A 25 -26.36 -8.44 -24.51
CA GLY A 25 -25.17 -8.46 -25.39
C GLY A 25 -23.95 -7.70 -24.86
N SER A 26 -24.04 -7.07 -23.68
CA SER A 26 -22.90 -6.37 -23.06
C SER A 26 -21.79 -7.33 -22.65
N GLN A 27 -20.53 -6.93 -22.90
CA GLN A 27 -19.34 -7.63 -22.44
C GLN A 27 -18.76 -6.94 -21.20
N LEU A 28 -18.97 -7.54 -20.02
CA LEU A 28 -18.54 -6.96 -18.75
C LEU A 28 -17.05 -7.15 -18.46
N SER A 29 -16.48 -8.29 -18.87
CA SER A 29 -15.15 -8.73 -18.45
C SER A 29 -14.04 -7.73 -18.83
N GLY A 30 -13.54 -6.98 -17.84
CA GLY A 30 -12.53 -5.92 -18.04
C GLY A 30 -13.09 -4.60 -18.58
N ALA A 31 -14.36 -4.54 -18.93
CA ALA A 31 -15.01 -3.31 -19.34
C ALA A 31 -15.31 -2.42 -18.12
N PHE A 32 -15.31 -1.10 -18.32
CA PHE A 32 -15.58 -0.12 -17.28
C PHE A 32 -16.39 1.06 -17.82
N ILE A 33 -16.82 1.95 -16.94
CA ILE A 33 -17.40 3.26 -17.29
C ILE A 33 -16.42 4.32 -16.81
N ALA A 34 -15.82 5.07 -17.74
CA ALA A 34 -14.98 6.21 -17.40
C ALA A 34 -15.83 7.47 -17.24
N LEU A 35 -15.47 8.32 -16.27
CA LEU A 35 -16.14 9.61 -16.07
C LEU A 35 -15.69 10.67 -17.08
N THR A 36 -14.45 10.55 -17.56
CA THR A 36 -13.87 11.41 -18.59
C THR A 36 -13.25 10.53 -19.67
N ASP A 37 -12.90 11.15 -20.80
CA ASP A 37 -12.19 10.46 -21.87
C ASP A 37 -10.93 9.75 -21.36
N ILE A 38 -10.59 8.64 -22.01
CA ILE A 38 -9.38 7.86 -21.70
C ILE A 38 -8.16 8.75 -21.99
N PRO A 39 -7.28 8.97 -21.01
CA PRO A 39 -6.06 9.76 -21.21
C PRO A 39 -5.20 9.22 -22.35
N ALA A 40 -4.72 10.12 -23.21
CA ALA A 40 -3.74 9.77 -24.25
C ALA A 40 -2.37 9.46 -23.65
N GLU A 41 -2.01 10.17 -22.58
CA GLU A 41 -0.77 10.00 -21.82
C GLU A 41 -1.01 9.21 -20.53
N THR A 42 0.08 8.75 -19.90
CA THR A 42 0.03 8.03 -18.62
C THR A 42 -0.49 8.95 -17.52
N PRO A 43 -1.66 8.69 -16.91
CA PRO A 43 -2.18 9.50 -15.82
C PRO A 43 -1.34 9.30 -14.56
N GLU A 44 -1.13 10.36 -13.79
CA GLU A 44 -0.42 10.26 -12.50
C GLU A 44 -1.12 9.29 -11.54
N GLN A 45 -2.46 9.35 -11.50
CA GLN A 45 -3.28 8.44 -10.70
C GLN A 45 -4.59 8.05 -11.38
N VAL A 46 -5.01 6.81 -11.11
CA VAL A 46 -6.27 6.23 -11.56
C VAL A 46 -7.05 5.72 -10.36
N ILE A 47 -8.32 6.11 -10.26
CA ILE A 47 -9.22 5.66 -9.21
C ILE A 47 -10.28 4.74 -9.81
N ILE A 48 -10.38 3.55 -9.26
CA ILE A 48 -11.29 2.50 -9.69
C ILE A 48 -12.30 2.28 -8.57
N THR A 49 -13.57 2.37 -8.90
CA THR A 49 -14.69 2.11 -7.98
C THR A 49 -15.48 0.90 -8.44
N GLU A 50 -16.30 0.32 -7.56
CA GLU A 50 -17.23 -0.72 -7.97
C GLU A 50 -18.36 -0.14 -8.84
N GLY A 51 -19.08 0.86 -8.34
CA GLY A 51 -20.26 1.43 -8.96
C GLY A 51 -20.05 2.82 -9.56
N PHE A 52 -20.89 3.17 -10.54
CA PHE A 52 -20.86 4.49 -11.19
C PHE A 52 -21.25 5.64 -10.24
N ALA A 53 -22.18 5.43 -9.31
CA ALA A 53 -22.55 6.42 -8.31
C ALA A 53 -21.36 6.74 -7.38
N THR A 54 -20.67 5.71 -6.91
CA THR A 54 -19.43 5.84 -6.13
C THR A 54 -18.36 6.60 -6.92
N ALA A 55 -18.18 6.30 -8.20
CA ALA A 55 -17.26 7.03 -9.08
C ALA A 55 -17.56 8.53 -9.12
N LEU A 56 -18.83 8.90 -9.35
CA LEU A 56 -19.27 10.29 -9.39
C LEU A 56 -19.03 11.00 -8.06
N THR A 57 -19.23 10.32 -6.94
CA THR A 57 -18.95 10.93 -5.64
C THR A 57 -17.45 11.12 -5.44
N VAL A 58 -16.64 10.11 -5.74
CA VAL A 58 -15.18 10.17 -5.60
C VAL A 58 -14.56 11.26 -6.50
N SER A 59 -15.14 11.54 -7.67
CA SER A 59 -14.68 12.64 -8.54
C SER A 59 -14.84 14.04 -7.94
N LEU A 60 -15.70 14.18 -6.93
CA LEU A 60 -15.84 15.41 -6.17
C LEU A 60 -14.83 15.53 -5.02
N LEU A 61 -14.12 14.44 -4.69
CA LEU A 61 -13.22 14.33 -3.52
C LEU A 61 -11.74 14.32 -3.89
N THR A 62 -11.39 13.80 -5.07
CA THR A 62 -10.00 13.67 -5.53
C THR A 62 -9.88 13.94 -7.02
N GLU A 63 -8.71 14.46 -7.41
CA GLU A 63 -8.30 14.53 -8.81
C GLU A 63 -7.78 13.16 -9.29
N GLY A 64 -7.78 12.93 -10.60
CA GLY A 64 -7.30 11.69 -11.22
C GLY A 64 -8.26 11.18 -12.29
N TRP A 65 -7.83 10.16 -13.02
CA TRP A 65 -8.71 9.50 -13.99
C TRP A 65 -9.55 8.45 -13.27
N ILE A 66 -10.89 8.55 -13.38
CA ILE A 66 -11.81 7.79 -12.54
C ILE A 66 -12.66 6.87 -13.39
N VAL A 67 -12.73 5.60 -12.99
CA VAL A 67 -13.49 4.56 -13.67
C VAL A 67 -14.33 3.75 -12.68
N ALA A 68 -15.48 3.28 -13.15
CA ALA A 68 -16.33 2.32 -12.45
C ALA A 68 -16.22 0.94 -13.09
N ALA A 69 -15.90 -0.08 -12.31
CA ALA A 69 -15.80 -1.47 -12.76
C ALA A 69 -17.16 -2.15 -12.96
N VAL A 70 -18.26 -1.46 -12.62
CA VAL A 70 -19.67 -1.86 -12.75
C VAL A 70 -20.11 -2.97 -11.77
N ALA A 71 -19.21 -3.87 -11.38
CA ALA A 71 -19.46 -4.93 -10.40
C ALA A 71 -18.18 -5.35 -9.65
N ALA A 72 -18.32 -5.78 -8.39
CA ALA A 72 -17.22 -6.26 -7.56
C ALA A 72 -16.38 -7.36 -8.22
N THR A 73 -17.04 -8.29 -8.91
CA THR A 73 -16.39 -9.43 -9.60
C THR A 73 -15.54 -9.00 -10.79
N ASN A 74 -15.71 -7.79 -11.29
CA ASN A 74 -14.98 -7.23 -12.42
C ASN A 74 -13.81 -6.31 -12.02
N LEU A 75 -13.75 -5.89 -10.76
CA LEU A 75 -12.70 -5.00 -10.23
C LEU A 75 -11.29 -5.49 -10.58
N LEU A 76 -10.99 -6.77 -10.30
CA LEU A 76 -9.66 -7.33 -10.55
C LEU A 76 -9.27 -7.24 -12.03
N LYS A 77 -10.19 -7.54 -12.95
CA LYS A 77 -9.92 -7.55 -14.39
C LYS A 77 -9.64 -6.15 -14.92
N VAL A 78 -10.47 -5.17 -14.53
CA VAL A 78 -10.28 -3.76 -14.88
C VAL A 78 -8.94 -3.25 -14.34
N THR A 79 -8.66 -3.57 -13.08
CA THR A 79 -7.43 -3.17 -12.39
C THR A 79 -6.17 -3.72 -13.07
N GLU A 80 -6.15 -5.01 -13.42
CA GLU A 80 -5.04 -5.63 -14.14
C GLU A 80 -4.84 -5.05 -15.55
N GLN A 81 -5.92 -4.73 -16.26
CA GLN A 81 -5.84 -4.12 -17.59
C GLN A 81 -5.25 -2.71 -17.52
N ILE A 82 -5.67 -1.90 -16.55
CA ILE A 82 -5.15 -0.55 -16.34
C ILE A 82 -3.66 -0.61 -15.97
N ARG A 83 -3.25 -1.51 -15.07
CA ARG A 83 -1.84 -1.70 -14.73
C ARG A 83 -0.99 -2.13 -15.92
N LYS A 84 -1.51 -2.98 -16.80
CA LYS A 84 -0.80 -3.39 -18.03
C LYS A 84 -0.61 -2.22 -18.99
N ARG A 85 -1.61 -1.34 -19.11
CA ARG A 85 -1.54 -0.16 -19.98
C ARG A 85 -0.60 0.90 -19.41
N TRP A 86 -0.64 1.11 -18.10
CA TRP A 86 0.16 2.11 -17.39
C TRP A 86 0.86 1.48 -16.17
N PRO A 87 2.07 0.93 -16.37
CA PRO A 87 2.81 0.24 -15.31
C PRO A 87 3.15 1.10 -14.10
N GLU A 88 3.42 2.40 -14.30
CA GLU A 88 3.90 3.32 -13.26
C GLU A 88 2.79 4.16 -12.60
N THR A 89 1.57 4.12 -13.16
CA THR A 89 0.44 4.91 -12.64
C THR A 89 0.09 4.51 -11.21
N ARG A 90 -0.30 5.48 -10.39
CA ARG A 90 -0.84 5.17 -9.08
C ARG A 90 -2.29 4.68 -9.18
N ILE A 91 -2.53 3.40 -8.92
CA ILE A 91 -3.88 2.82 -8.95
C ILE A 91 -4.47 2.82 -7.54
N ILE A 92 -5.69 3.33 -7.39
CA ILE A 92 -6.43 3.42 -6.13
C ILE A 92 -7.79 2.74 -6.33
N LEU A 93 -8.12 1.77 -5.48
CA LEU A 93 -9.40 1.10 -5.40
C LEU A 93 -10.23 1.79 -4.31
N ALA A 94 -11.25 2.55 -4.71
CA ALA A 94 -12.20 3.15 -3.79
C ALA A 94 -13.41 2.21 -3.67
N GLY A 95 -13.41 1.41 -2.59
CA GLY A 95 -14.46 0.44 -2.30
C GLY A 95 -15.55 0.99 -1.39
N ASP A 96 -16.66 0.28 -1.32
CA ASP A 96 -17.76 0.57 -0.39
C ASP A 96 -17.48 -0.10 0.97
N ASN A 97 -17.94 0.51 2.06
CA ASN A 97 -17.79 -0.04 3.41
C ASN A 97 -19.00 -0.92 3.75
N ASP A 98 -18.95 -2.19 3.38
CA ASP A 98 -20.01 -3.17 3.64
C ASP A 98 -19.96 -3.75 5.07
N LEU A 99 -19.69 -2.92 6.07
CA LEU A 99 -19.63 -3.38 7.46
C LEU A 99 -21.02 -3.83 7.92
N ALA A 100 -21.16 -5.11 8.29
CA ALA A 100 -22.38 -5.66 8.87
C ALA A 100 -22.04 -6.65 9.99
N ASP A 101 -22.84 -6.66 11.06
CA ASP A 101 -22.58 -7.52 12.23
C ASP A 101 -22.47 -9.00 11.84
N GLY A 102 -21.35 -9.61 12.22
CA GLY A 102 -21.06 -11.02 11.97
C GLY A 102 -20.77 -11.38 10.51
N LYS A 103 -20.61 -10.41 9.61
CA LYS A 103 -20.28 -10.64 8.19
C LYS A 103 -18.98 -9.95 7.80
N GLU A 104 -18.24 -10.58 6.90
CA GLU A 104 -17.04 -9.97 6.32
C GLU A 104 -17.42 -8.79 5.40
N ASN A 105 -16.63 -7.72 5.46
CA ASN A 105 -16.79 -6.56 4.60
C ASN A 105 -16.39 -6.93 3.16
N THR A 106 -17.39 -7.25 2.35
CA THR A 106 -17.19 -7.81 1.01
C THR A 106 -16.58 -6.78 0.06
N GLY A 107 -17.06 -5.52 0.08
CA GLY A 107 -16.48 -4.42 -0.67
C GLY A 107 -14.99 -4.22 -0.40
N ARG A 108 -14.59 -4.23 0.89
CA ARG A 108 -13.17 -4.20 1.30
C ARG A 108 -12.39 -5.38 0.74
N ILE A 109 -12.88 -6.62 0.90
CA ILE A 109 -12.16 -7.82 0.46
C ILE A 109 -11.89 -7.79 -1.04
N GLN A 110 -12.88 -7.38 -1.85
CA GLN A 110 -12.72 -7.32 -3.31
C GLN A 110 -11.78 -6.20 -3.74
N ALA A 111 -11.88 -5.01 -3.13
CA ALA A 111 -10.96 -3.91 -3.37
C ALA A 111 -9.52 -4.30 -3.01
N GLU A 112 -9.31 -4.92 -1.83
CA GLU A 112 -7.99 -5.42 -1.42
C GLU A 112 -7.44 -6.49 -2.35
N LYS A 113 -8.29 -7.42 -2.81
CA LYS A 113 -7.87 -8.48 -3.74
C LYS A 113 -7.41 -7.90 -5.06
N ALA A 114 -8.14 -6.92 -5.61
CA ALA A 114 -7.78 -6.23 -6.84
C ALA A 114 -6.49 -5.41 -6.67
N ALA A 115 -6.39 -4.64 -5.58
CA ALA A 115 -5.22 -3.84 -5.27
C ALA A 115 -3.95 -4.71 -5.12
N LYS A 116 -4.04 -5.83 -4.37
CA LYS A 116 -2.94 -6.81 -4.21
C LYS A 116 -2.38 -7.31 -5.53
N ALA A 117 -3.21 -7.44 -6.57
CA ALA A 117 -2.77 -7.96 -7.86
C ALA A 117 -1.89 -6.97 -8.65
N VAL A 118 -1.95 -5.69 -8.33
CA VAL A 118 -1.34 -4.61 -9.13
C VAL A 118 -0.51 -3.61 -8.33
N ASP A 119 -0.20 -3.89 -7.07
CA ASP A 119 0.48 -2.94 -6.19
C ASP A 119 -0.31 -1.62 -6.06
N GLY A 120 -1.63 -1.75 -5.90
CA GLY A 120 -2.58 -0.65 -5.82
C GLY A 120 -2.86 -0.22 -4.38
N TRP A 121 -3.53 0.91 -4.22
CA TRP A 121 -4.01 1.42 -2.94
C TRP A 121 -5.48 1.05 -2.75
N VAL A 122 -5.96 0.92 -1.52
CA VAL A 122 -7.39 0.80 -1.18
C VAL A 122 -7.76 1.96 -0.28
N THR A 123 -8.95 2.51 -0.50
CA THR A 123 -9.58 3.49 0.38
C THR A 123 -11.06 3.15 0.55
N LEU A 124 -11.59 3.37 1.74
CA LEU A 124 -12.99 3.14 2.11
C LEU A 124 -13.51 4.35 2.88
N PRO A 125 -14.83 4.58 2.92
CA PRO A 125 -15.43 5.57 3.80
C PRO A 125 -15.02 5.34 5.27
N PRO A 126 -14.47 6.36 5.98
CA PRO A 126 -13.88 6.22 7.32
C PRO A 126 -14.95 6.17 8.43
N VAL A 127 -15.93 5.28 8.30
CA VAL A 127 -17.05 5.16 9.24
C VAL A 127 -17.18 3.73 9.79
N ARG A 128 -17.81 3.59 10.96
CA ARG A 128 -18.00 2.30 11.65
C ARG A 128 -19.37 1.66 11.43
N HIS A 129 -20.05 2.07 10.36
CA HIS A 129 -21.32 1.53 9.94
C HIS A 129 -21.27 1.27 8.43
N LYS A 130 -22.25 0.53 7.92
CA LYS A 130 -22.37 0.32 6.47
C LYS A 130 -22.57 1.66 5.78
N ALA A 131 -21.64 2.04 4.91
CA ALA A 131 -21.73 3.28 4.15
C ALA A 131 -20.98 3.17 2.82
N ASP A 132 -21.52 3.79 1.79
CA ASP A 132 -20.74 4.09 0.59
C ASP A 132 -20.14 5.52 0.65
N TRP A 133 -19.42 5.91 -0.40
CA TRP A 133 -18.84 7.24 -0.48
C TRP A 133 -19.89 8.36 -0.60
N ASP A 134 -21.08 8.07 -1.12
CA ASP A 134 -22.19 9.02 -1.22
C ASP A 134 -22.81 9.28 0.16
N ASP A 135 -23.08 8.23 0.94
CA ASP A 135 -23.55 8.31 2.32
C ASP A 135 -22.60 9.16 3.17
N TYR A 136 -21.30 8.86 3.08
CA TYR A 136 -20.27 9.62 3.78
C TYR A 136 -20.23 11.10 3.35
N ARG A 137 -20.35 11.38 2.04
CA ARG A 137 -20.42 12.76 1.53
C ARG A 137 -21.63 13.51 2.09
N GLN A 138 -22.79 12.85 2.19
CA GLN A 138 -24.01 13.45 2.73
C GLN A 138 -23.88 13.74 4.23
N GLU A 139 -23.28 12.82 5.00
CA GLU A 139 -23.08 12.96 6.44
C GLU A 139 -22.11 14.09 6.80
N VAL A 140 -20.99 14.17 6.09
CA VAL A 140 -19.89 15.09 6.43
C VAL A 140 -20.04 16.47 5.75
N GLY A 141 -20.88 16.57 4.72
CA GLY A 141 -21.12 17.79 3.95
C GLY A 141 -20.04 18.07 2.90
N LYS A 142 -20.42 18.79 1.83
CA LYS A 142 -19.57 18.99 0.62
C LYS A 142 -18.21 19.63 0.89
N GLU A 143 -18.10 20.54 1.86
CA GLU A 143 -16.84 21.25 2.15
C GLU A 143 -15.83 20.40 2.92
N ARG A 144 -16.26 19.62 3.91
CA ARG A 144 -15.38 18.70 4.64
C ARG A 144 -15.05 17.43 3.85
N ALA A 145 -15.93 16.98 2.96
CA ALA A 145 -15.64 15.85 2.08
C ALA A 145 -14.54 16.20 1.06
N ARG A 146 -14.46 17.47 0.62
CA ARG A 146 -13.40 18.00 -0.25
C ARG A 146 -12.03 18.13 0.41
N ASP A 147 -11.94 18.00 1.74
CA ASP A 147 -10.65 17.80 2.38
C ASP A 147 -10.13 16.43 1.95
N ALA A 148 -9.40 16.42 0.83
CA ALA A 148 -8.66 15.29 0.29
C ALA A 148 -7.67 14.67 1.31
N LYS A 149 -7.55 15.27 2.48
CA LYS A 149 -6.92 14.73 3.67
C LYS A 149 -7.57 13.39 4.10
N PHE A 150 -8.91 13.30 4.14
CA PHE A 150 -9.59 12.07 4.57
C PHE A 150 -9.48 10.94 3.53
N PHE A 151 -9.64 11.27 2.24
CA PHE A 151 -9.44 10.30 1.15
C PHE A 151 -8.01 9.73 1.14
N ARG A 152 -7.02 10.52 1.57
CA ARG A 152 -5.60 10.14 1.67
C ARG A 152 -5.22 9.45 2.98
N GLU A 153 -5.88 9.78 4.09
CA GLU A 153 -5.59 9.26 5.43
C GLU A 153 -5.92 7.76 5.59
N GLU A 154 -6.88 7.23 4.83
CA GLU A 154 -7.25 5.79 4.86
C GLU A 154 -6.65 4.96 3.71
N MET A 155 -5.77 5.56 2.89
CA MET A 155 -5.16 4.83 1.78
C MET A 155 -4.18 3.78 2.29
N THR A 156 -4.56 2.51 2.15
CA THR A 156 -3.69 1.37 2.46
C THR A 156 -3.09 0.82 1.17
N LEU A 157 -1.77 0.67 1.07
CA LEU A 157 -1.13 0.05 -0.09
C LEU A 157 -1.23 -1.49 0.00
N HIS A 158 -1.60 -2.13 -1.10
CA HIS A 158 -1.75 -3.56 -1.23
C HIS A 158 -1.03 -4.03 -2.51
N GLY A 159 -0.07 -4.95 -2.40
CA GLY A 159 0.75 -5.34 -3.55
C GLY A 159 1.45 -6.69 -3.43
N LYS A 160 1.80 -7.30 -4.58
CA LYS A 160 2.59 -8.53 -4.67
C LYS A 160 4.02 -8.22 -4.29
N GLY A 161 4.28 -8.32 -3.00
CA GLY A 161 5.62 -8.16 -2.45
C GLY A 161 5.67 -7.57 -1.05
N GLN A 162 4.54 -7.30 -0.36
CA GLN A 162 4.61 -6.76 1.00
C GLN A 162 3.59 -7.32 2.00
N THR A 163 4.19 -7.65 3.14
CA THR A 163 3.74 -7.74 4.53
C THR A 163 2.36 -7.16 4.84
N ARG A 164 1.49 -8.00 5.42
CA ARG A 164 0.25 -7.51 6.07
C ARG A 164 0.63 -6.65 7.27
N LEU A 165 0.05 -5.45 7.37
CA LEU A 165 0.19 -4.60 8.55
C LEU A 165 -0.44 -5.31 9.76
N PRO A 166 0.20 -5.29 10.94
CA PRO A 166 -0.38 -5.86 12.15
C PRO A 166 -1.66 -5.12 12.56
N GLU A 167 -2.52 -5.80 13.32
CA GLU A 167 -3.78 -5.22 13.81
C GLU A 167 -3.54 -3.92 14.60
N GLY A 168 -4.38 -2.91 14.35
CA GLY A 168 -4.26 -1.58 14.95
C GLY A 168 -3.22 -0.69 14.29
N PHE A 169 -2.38 -1.17 13.36
CA PHE A 169 -1.42 -0.33 12.64
C PHE A 169 -1.93 0.11 11.28
N ARG A 170 -1.70 1.38 10.96
CA ARG A 170 -2.07 1.99 9.68
C ARG A 170 -0.92 2.81 9.14
N LEU A 171 -0.59 2.63 7.86
CA LEU A 171 0.49 3.34 7.19
C LEU A 171 -0.09 4.30 6.15
N THR A 172 0.17 5.59 6.32
CA THR A 172 -0.26 6.66 5.41
C THR A 172 0.93 7.24 4.65
N LYS A 173 0.69 8.17 3.72
CA LYS A 173 1.76 8.92 3.04
C LYS A 173 2.58 9.79 3.99
N GLU A 174 2.00 10.21 5.10
CA GLU A 174 2.65 11.16 6.00
C GLU A 174 3.24 10.45 7.23
N TYR A 175 2.55 9.45 7.76
CA TYR A 175 2.93 8.80 9.01
C TYR A 175 2.49 7.34 9.13
N LEU A 176 3.18 6.61 9.99
CA LEU A 176 2.73 5.37 10.60
C LEU A 176 1.92 5.68 11.87
N TRP A 177 0.76 5.06 12.00
CA TRP A 177 -0.20 5.26 13.09
C TRP A 177 -0.49 3.95 13.84
N TYR A 178 -0.89 4.09 15.10
CA TYR A 178 -1.55 3.04 15.88
C TYR A 178 -2.91 3.52 16.38
N ASP A 179 -3.96 2.79 16.02
CA ASP A 179 -5.35 3.09 16.33
C ASP A 179 -5.73 2.35 17.63
N LYS A 180 -5.52 3.00 18.78
CA LYS A 180 -5.74 2.39 20.09
C LYS A 180 -7.21 2.43 20.48
N LEU A 181 -7.81 1.26 20.74
CA LEU A 181 -9.16 1.16 21.31
C LEU A 181 -9.13 1.55 22.80
N VAL A 182 -10.00 2.49 23.18
CA VAL A 182 -10.19 2.93 24.56
C VAL A 182 -11.66 2.72 24.90
N ASN A 183 -11.93 1.78 25.81
CA ASN A 183 -13.27 1.56 26.34
C ASN A 183 -13.58 2.66 27.36
N LYS A 184 -14.67 3.38 27.13
CA LYS A 184 -15.20 4.36 28.06
C LYS A 184 -16.05 3.69 29.14
N SER A 185 -16.26 4.41 30.24
CA SER A 185 -17.06 3.95 31.38
C SER A 185 -18.55 3.75 31.07
N ASP A 186 -19.05 4.31 29.98
CA ASP A 186 -20.41 4.17 29.46
C ASP A 186 -20.59 2.95 28.54
N GLY A 187 -19.52 2.20 28.25
CA GLY A 187 -19.54 1.03 27.36
C GLY A 187 -19.22 1.35 25.90
N ASP A 188 -19.01 2.62 25.55
CA ASP A 188 -18.62 3.03 24.21
C ASP A 188 -17.11 2.82 23.97
N THR A 189 -16.75 2.46 22.74
CA THR A 189 -15.34 2.30 22.33
C THR A 189 -14.88 3.50 21.49
N GLU A 190 -13.95 4.29 22.01
CA GLU A 190 -13.31 5.38 21.27
C GLU A 190 -11.98 4.91 20.64
N ILE A 191 -11.67 5.38 19.42
CA ILE A 191 -10.34 5.21 18.84
C ILE A 191 -9.47 6.41 19.20
N ARG A 192 -8.36 6.15 19.86
CA ARG A 192 -7.30 7.13 20.04
C ARG A 192 -6.17 6.88 19.03
N ASN A 193 -6.04 7.79 18.08
CA ASN A 193 -4.98 7.73 17.07
C ASN A 193 -3.63 8.14 17.66
N ILE A 194 -2.65 7.24 17.63
CA ILE A 194 -1.30 7.47 18.12
C ILE A 194 -0.35 7.53 16.92
N LYS A 195 0.16 8.73 16.66
CA LYS A 195 1.18 8.96 15.62
C LYS A 195 2.51 8.34 16.03
N ILE A 196 3.10 7.44 15.24
CA ILE A 196 4.32 6.70 15.59
C ILE A 196 5.56 7.37 15.00
N CYS A 197 5.67 7.40 13.68
CA CYS A 197 6.83 7.95 12.95
C CYS A 197 6.42 8.36 11.53
N SER A 198 7.33 8.96 10.76
CA SER A 198 7.20 9.08 9.30
C SER A 198 7.03 7.70 8.65
N PRO A 199 6.58 7.59 7.39
CA PRO A 199 6.22 6.31 6.80
C PRO A 199 7.41 5.37 6.77
N LEU A 200 7.27 4.22 7.44
CA LEU A 200 8.29 3.19 7.53
C LEU A 200 7.65 1.87 7.12
N ARG A 201 8.23 1.22 6.11
CA ARG A 201 7.72 -0.03 5.54
C ARG A 201 8.62 -1.19 5.94
N VAL A 202 8.02 -2.31 6.31
CA VAL A 202 8.73 -3.57 6.50
C VAL A 202 8.48 -4.45 5.28
N THR A 203 9.47 -4.63 4.42
CA THR A 203 9.27 -5.16 3.06
C THR A 203 9.76 -6.60 2.86
N ALA A 204 10.67 -7.08 3.70
CA ALA A 204 11.16 -8.46 3.66
C ALA A 204 11.72 -8.94 5.01
N ILE A 205 11.78 -10.26 5.18
CA ILE A 205 12.62 -10.88 6.20
C ILE A 205 14.03 -10.98 5.61
N THR A 206 15.04 -10.56 6.37
CA THR A 206 16.45 -10.69 5.95
C THR A 206 17.14 -11.80 6.73
N SER A 207 18.14 -12.43 6.12
CA SER A 207 19.11 -13.30 6.81
C SER A 207 20.44 -13.26 6.07
N ASP A 208 21.52 -13.68 6.71
CA ASP A 208 22.80 -13.88 6.05
C ASP A 208 22.77 -15.14 5.16
N ALA A 209 23.79 -15.30 4.31
CA ALA A 209 23.91 -16.43 3.40
C ALA A 209 24.00 -17.80 4.10
N ASP A 210 24.48 -17.84 5.35
CA ASP A 210 24.53 -19.04 6.18
C ASP A 210 23.22 -19.29 6.96
N GLY A 211 22.20 -18.44 6.77
CA GLY A 211 20.93 -18.53 7.49
C GLY A 211 20.99 -18.00 8.92
N SER A 212 22.01 -17.21 9.27
CA SER A 212 22.10 -16.51 10.56
C SER A 212 21.64 -15.04 10.45
N ASN A 213 21.73 -14.27 11.53
CA ASN A 213 21.46 -12.82 11.58
C ASN A 213 20.12 -12.37 10.97
N TYR A 214 19.03 -12.98 11.44
CA TYR A 214 17.70 -12.63 10.95
C TYR A 214 17.31 -11.19 11.27
N GLY A 215 16.68 -10.54 10.31
CA GLY A 215 16.31 -9.13 10.36
C GLY A 215 15.00 -8.80 9.65
N ARG A 216 14.79 -7.50 9.48
CA ARG A 216 13.73 -6.93 8.65
C ARG A 216 14.35 -5.94 7.68
N LEU A 217 13.95 -6.03 6.41
CA LEU A 217 14.25 -4.99 5.43
C LEU A 217 13.27 -3.84 5.66
N LEU A 218 13.79 -2.73 6.16
CA LEU A 218 13.06 -1.49 6.37
C LEU A 218 13.25 -0.57 5.17
N GLU A 219 12.18 0.07 4.71
CA GLU A 219 12.20 1.06 3.63
C GLU A 219 11.45 2.33 4.03
N TRP A 220 12.05 3.49 3.78
CA TRP A 220 11.45 4.81 4.04
C TRP A 220 11.96 5.85 3.05
N GLU A 221 11.42 7.06 3.12
CA GLU A 221 11.88 8.22 2.38
C GLU A 221 12.63 9.16 3.32
N ASP A 222 13.83 9.60 2.95
CA ASP A 222 14.57 10.58 3.72
C ASP A 222 14.01 12.01 3.56
N THR A 223 14.52 12.97 4.33
CA THR A 223 14.07 14.36 4.28
C THR A 223 14.23 15.04 2.91
N ASN A 224 15.02 14.45 2.00
CA ASN A 224 15.26 14.97 0.66
C ASN A 224 14.44 14.23 -0.42
N GLY A 225 13.55 13.32 -0.03
CA GLY A 225 12.73 12.55 -0.96
C GLY A 225 13.40 11.27 -1.49
N ASN A 226 14.59 10.91 -1.00
CA ASN A 226 15.28 9.72 -1.49
C ASN A 226 14.82 8.47 -0.74
N SER A 227 14.57 7.40 -1.47
CA SER A 227 14.27 6.10 -0.88
C SER A 227 15.50 5.53 -0.17
N ARG A 228 15.31 5.11 1.07
CA ARG A 228 16.31 4.46 1.92
C ARG A 228 15.88 3.04 2.22
N LYS A 229 16.86 2.13 2.26
CA LYS A 229 16.67 0.72 2.61
C LYS A 229 17.69 0.28 3.63
N TRP A 230 17.25 -0.48 4.62
CA TRP A 230 18.12 -0.99 5.66
C TRP A 230 17.70 -2.38 6.12
N ALA A 231 18.62 -3.33 6.05
CA ALA A 231 18.47 -4.65 6.66
C ALA A 231 18.73 -4.52 8.17
N MET A 232 17.67 -4.25 8.91
CA MET A 232 17.71 -4.03 10.35
C MET A 232 17.78 -5.38 11.08
N PRO A 233 18.81 -5.62 11.92
CA PRO A 233 18.91 -6.85 12.71
C PRO A 233 17.82 -6.91 13.78
N MET A 234 17.12 -8.05 13.89
CA MET A 234 16.06 -8.21 14.90
C MET A 234 16.56 -8.07 16.35
N GLU A 235 17.85 -8.35 16.61
CA GLU A 235 18.47 -8.18 17.93
C GLU A 235 18.38 -6.74 18.48
N MET A 236 18.28 -5.73 17.61
CA MET A 236 18.12 -4.33 18.03
C MET A 236 16.78 -4.08 18.71
N LEU A 237 15.81 -5.01 18.62
CA LEU A 237 14.55 -4.97 19.36
C LEU A 237 14.67 -5.55 20.79
N GLY A 238 15.81 -6.15 21.16
CA GLY A 238 16.00 -6.76 22.47
C GLY A 238 16.10 -5.77 23.64
N GLY A 239 16.30 -4.48 23.36
CA GLY A 239 16.42 -3.41 24.35
C GLY A 239 15.35 -2.32 24.21
N SER A 240 15.69 -1.08 24.55
CA SER A 240 14.78 0.07 24.47
C SER A 240 14.49 0.57 23.04
N GLY A 241 15.12 -0.03 22.03
CA GLY A 241 15.06 0.39 20.62
C GLY A 241 15.76 1.73 20.34
N GLU A 242 16.65 2.19 21.23
CA GLU A 242 17.38 3.45 21.04
C GLU A 242 18.32 3.40 19.83
N GLU A 243 19.07 2.31 19.69
CA GLU A 243 19.95 2.03 18.55
C GLU A 243 19.17 2.11 17.22
N LEU A 244 18.04 1.40 17.13
CA LEU A 244 17.11 1.42 16.00
C LEU A 244 16.69 2.85 15.63
N ARG A 245 16.20 3.63 16.61
CA ARG A 245 15.72 4.99 16.36
C ARG A 245 16.85 5.92 15.93
N ARG A 246 18.04 5.79 16.54
CA ARG A 246 19.23 6.57 16.17
C ARG A 246 19.58 6.35 14.70
N VAL A 247 19.62 5.10 14.26
CA VAL A 247 19.91 4.76 12.86
C VAL A 247 18.87 5.37 11.90
N LEU A 248 17.58 5.19 12.19
CA LEU A 248 16.50 5.75 11.36
C LEU A 248 16.60 7.28 11.26
N LEU A 249 16.82 7.98 12.37
CA LEU A 249 16.90 9.45 12.42
C LEU A 249 18.13 9.99 11.69
N VAL A 250 19.31 9.40 11.90
CA VAL A 250 20.55 9.80 11.21
C VAL A 250 20.42 9.65 9.69
N ASN A 251 19.60 8.70 9.24
CA ASN A 251 19.36 8.43 7.83
C ASN A 251 18.08 9.08 7.30
N GLY A 252 17.67 10.17 7.97
CA GLY A 252 16.68 11.09 7.44
C GLY A 252 15.22 10.65 7.59
N LEU A 253 14.91 9.64 8.42
CA LEU A 253 13.52 9.42 8.82
C LEU A 253 13.05 10.64 9.61
N SER A 254 12.23 11.47 8.97
CA SER A 254 12.00 12.87 9.38
C SER A 254 11.34 13.05 10.75
N TYR A 255 10.59 12.06 11.23
CA TYR A 255 9.89 12.12 12.49
C TYR A 255 9.79 10.75 13.16
N ILE A 256 10.06 10.70 14.47
CA ILE A 256 9.72 9.60 15.37
C ILE A 256 9.13 10.21 16.64
N ASN A 257 7.99 9.69 17.10
CA ASN A 257 7.33 10.18 18.30
C ASN A 257 8.22 9.96 19.53
N ILE A 258 8.28 10.98 20.39
CA ILE A 258 9.10 10.99 21.61
C ILE A 258 8.43 10.29 22.80
N ASN A 259 7.11 10.07 22.75
CA ASN A 259 6.36 9.41 23.79
C ASN A 259 6.76 7.93 23.93
N GLY A 260 6.98 7.48 25.16
CA GLY A 260 7.42 6.10 25.43
C GLY A 260 6.48 5.03 24.86
N MET A 261 5.16 5.26 24.91
CA MET A 261 4.17 4.34 24.35
C MET A 261 4.27 4.27 22.82
N ALA A 262 4.39 5.41 22.14
CA ALA A 262 4.53 5.43 20.68
C ALA A 262 5.84 4.78 20.22
N ARG A 263 6.92 4.93 20.99
CA ARG A 263 8.20 4.24 20.73
C ARG A 263 8.06 2.72 20.89
N ALA A 264 7.27 2.25 21.85
CA ALA A 264 6.97 0.83 21.99
C ALA A 264 6.19 0.31 20.77
N PHE A 265 5.18 1.05 20.31
CA PHE A 265 4.42 0.68 19.11
C PHE A 265 5.29 0.63 17.84
N LEU A 266 6.33 1.45 17.70
CA LEU A 266 7.28 1.33 16.59
C LEU A 266 8.00 -0.03 16.60
N MET A 267 8.46 -0.47 17.77
CA MET A 267 9.14 -1.77 17.91
C MET A 267 8.17 -2.93 17.68
N GLU A 268 6.96 -2.81 18.23
CA GLU A 268 5.88 -3.79 18.04
C GLU A 268 5.49 -3.91 16.57
N TYR A 269 5.34 -2.79 15.86
CA TYR A 269 5.09 -2.74 14.42
C TYR A 269 6.10 -3.58 13.64
N ILE A 270 7.40 -3.33 13.86
CA ILE A 270 8.49 -4.01 13.14
C ILE A 270 8.50 -5.51 13.49
N SER A 271 8.28 -5.85 14.76
CA SER A 271 8.27 -7.23 15.25
C SER A 271 7.12 -8.06 14.67
N LEU A 272 5.90 -7.50 14.71
CA LEU A 272 4.68 -8.19 14.28
C LEU A 272 4.54 -8.25 12.75
N CYS A 273 5.23 -7.39 12.01
CA CYS A 273 5.28 -7.46 10.56
C CYS A 273 5.84 -8.82 10.10
N LYS A 274 5.03 -9.54 9.30
CA LYS A 274 5.35 -10.84 8.69
C LYS A 274 5.35 -10.73 7.16
N PRO A 275 6.46 -10.29 6.55
CA PRO A 275 6.63 -10.30 5.10
C PRO A 275 6.65 -11.73 4.55
N ASP A 276 5.98 -11.95 3.42
CA ASP A 276 6.15 -13.19 2.66
C ASP A 276 7.50 -13.22 1.92
N ARG A 277 8.02 -12.04 1.57
CA ARG A 277 9.30 -11.88 0.89
C ARG A 277 10.47 -12.15 1.85
N LYS A 278 11.40 -12.99 1.41
CA LYS A 278 12.67 -13.28 2.10
C LYS A 278 13.85 -12.84 1.25
N VAL A 279 14.88 -12.30 1.88
CA VAL A 279 16.07 -11.80 1.21
C VAL A 279 17.33 -12.23 1.95
N THR A 280 18.30 -12.73 1.20
CA THR A 280 19.64 -13.06 1.66
C THR A 280 20.55 -11.83 1.53
N CYS A 281 21.17 -11.44 2.63
CA CYS A 281 22.17 -10.38 2.68
C CYS A 281 23.56 -10.97 2.41
N VAL A 282 24.32 -10.33 1.53
CA VAL A 282 25.70 -10.72 1.21
C VAL A 282 26.65 -9.54 1.41
N ASN A 283 27.88 -9.84 1.84
CA ASN A 283 28.82 -8.80 2.30
C ASN A 283 29.94 -8.51 1.28
N LYS A 284 29.91 -9.20 0.14
CA LYS A 284 30.91 -9.10 -0.93
C LYS A 284 30.26 -9.27 -2.29
N THR A 285 30.75 -8.54 -3.28
CA THR A 285 30.43 -8.76 -4.68
C THR A 285 30.94 -10.12 -5.15
N GLY A 286 30.26 -10.74 -6.12
CA GLY A 286 30.63 -12.03 -6.68
C GLY A 286 29.44 -12.96 -6.88
N TRP A 287 29.73 -14.22 -7.22
CA TRP A 287 28.72 -15.26 -7.35
C TRP A 287 28.20 -15.68 -5.97
N HIS A 288 26.88 -15.67 -5.82
CA HIS A 288 26.16 -16.19 -4.65
C HIS A 288 25.03 -17.09 -5.14
N GLY A 289 25.29 -18.40 -5.18
CA GLY A 289 24.36 -19.36 -5.79
C GLY A 289 24.14 -19.06 -7.28
N GLY A 290 22.88 -18.91 -7.70
CA GLY A 290 22.48 -18.64 -9.08
C GLY A 290 22.46 -17.16 -9.48
N VAL A 291 22.97 -16.26 -8.63
CA VAL A 291 23.00 -14.82 -8.90
C VAL A 291 24.42 -14.24 -8.78
N TYR A 292 24.69 -13.20 -9.54
CA TYR A 292 25.93 -12.43 -9.49
C TYR A 292 25.67 -11.05 -8.90
N VAL A 293 26.38 -10.72 -7.83
CA VAL A 293 26.19 -9.48 -7.06
C VAL A 293 27.31 -8.50 -7.39
N LEU A 294 26.96 -7.35 -7.94
CA LEU A 294 27.82 -6.19 -8.19
C LEU A 294 27.61 -5.13 -7.09
N GLN A 295 28.43 -4.07 -7.09
CA GLN A 295 28.30 -2.97 -6.12
C GLN A 295 26.92 -2.30 -6.18
N ASP A 296 26.39 -2.13 -7.39
CA ASP A 296 25.15 -1.39 -7.66
C ASP A 296 24.14 -2.20 -8.49
N GLU A 297 24.32 -3.52 -8.62
CA GLU A 297 23.42 -4.36 -9.41
C GLU A 297 23.44 -5.81 -8.92
N VAL A 298 22.31 -6.52 -9.02
CA VAL A 298 22.25 -7.98 -8.82
C VAL A 298 21.67 -8.59 -10.08
N ILE A 299 22.40 -9.53 -10.68
CA ILE A 299 22.06 -10.16 -11.96
C ILE A 299 21.75 -11.64 -11.73
N GLY A 300 20.59 -12.10 -12.19
CA GLY A 300 20.21 -13.51 -12.16
C GLY A 300 18.72 -13.73 -11.92
N ARG A 301 18.25 -14.99 -12.06
CA ARG A 301 16.81 -15.33 -11.93
C ARG A 301 16.23 -15.02 -10.55
N GLU A 302 17.07 -15.00 -9.52
CA GLU A 302 16.69 -14.72 -8.13
C GLU A 302 17.26 -13.38 -7.63
N ALA A 303 17.59 -12.45 -8.52
CA ALA A 303 18.18 -11.16 -8.13
C ALA A 303 17.34 -10.38 -7.10
N GLN A 304 16.03 -10.63 -7.05
CA GLN A 304 15.11 -9.99 -6.09
C GLN A 304 15.21 -10.54 -4.66
N SER A 305 15.83 -11.71 -4.46
CA SER A 305 16.02 -12.36 -3.16
C SER A 305 17.43 -12.16 -2.58
N VAL A 306 18.32 -11.43 -3.25
CA VAL A 306 19.68 -11.16 -2.76
C VAL A 306 19.96 -9.67 -2.74
N ILE A 307 20.58 -9.21 -1.65
CA ILE A 307 20.93 -7.82 -1.46
C ILE A 307 22.39 -7.71 -0.99
N LEU A 308 23.16 -6.80 -1.61
CA LEU A 308 24.49 -6.45 -1.15
C LEU A 308 24.42 -5.49 0.04
N GLN A 309 24.98 -5.93 1.15
CA GLN A 309 25.28 -5.12 2.32
C GLN A 309 26.70 -4.55 2.17
N THR A 310 26.80 -3.25 1.87
CA THR A 310 28.09 -2.56 1.87
C THR A 310 28.27 -1.84 3.20
N SER A 311 29.38 -2.10 3.87
CA SER A 311 29.78 -1.37 5.07
C SER A 311 30.15 0.07 4.69
N SER A 312 29.15 0.94 4.57
CA SER A 312 29.36 2.38 4.43
C SER A 312 29.85 2.92 5.78
N VAL A 313 31.12 3.29 5.80
CA VAL A 313 31.85 3.81 6.96
C VAL A 313 31.21 5.11 7.45
N PHE A 314 30.48 5.12 8.58
CA PHE A 314 30.43 6.27 9.50
C PHE A 314 30.15 5.86 10.96
N TYR A 315 31.19 6.04 11.77
CA TYR A 315 31.33 6.05 13.23
C TYR A 315 30.57 5.07 14.13
N SER A 316 31.35 4.08 14.60
CA SER A 316 31.20 3.24 15.80
C SER A 316 29.91 2.41 15.91
N ARG A 317 30.09 1.09 15.72
CA ARG A 317 29.13 -0.02 15.89
C ARG A 317 28.26 -0.39 14.67
N GLY A 318 28.90 -0.66 13.53
CA GLY A 318 28.45 -1.74 12.62
C GLY A 318 27.04 -1.62 12.02
N VAL A 319 26.62 -0.42 11.59
CA VAL A 319 25.36 -0.25 10.86
C VAL A 319 25.65 -0.33 9.36
N ILE A 320 25.09 -1.36 8.71
CA ILE A 320 25.35 -1.67 7.30
C ILE A 320 24.13 -1.29 6.46
N PHE A 321 24.33 -0.43 5.46
CA PHE A 321 23.28 0.00 4.54
C PHE A 321 23.28 -0.87 3.29
N VAL A 322 22.09 -0.99 2.71
CA VAL A 322 21.89 -1.66 1.44
C VAL A 322 22.07 -0.61 0.35
N SER A 323 23.06 -0.78 -0.53
CA SER A 323 23.07 -0.03 -1.80
C SER A 323 21.89 -0.51 -2.63
N ALA A 324 21.07 0.41 -3.13
CA ALA A 324 19.96 0.10 -4.01
C ALA A 324 20.52 -0.34 -5.37
N ALA A 325 20.92 -1.61 -5.44
CA ALA A 325 21.33 -2.22 -6.67
C ALA A 325 20.16 -2.18 -7.68
N HIS A 326 20.35 -1.58 -8.86
CA HIS A 326 19.35 -1.58 -9.91
C HIS A 326 19.07 -3.03 -10.32
N GLN A 327 17.80 -3.44 -10.33
CA GLN A 327 17.41 -4.81 -10.65
C GLN A 327 17.11 -4.93 -12.15
N ARG A 328 17.96 -5.62 -12.91
CA ARG A 328 17.62 -6.10 -14.25
C ARG A 328 17.37 -7.60 -14.24
N ALA A 329 16.09 -7.98 -14.26
CA ALA A 329 15.69 -9.32 -14.61
C ALA A 329 15.78 -9.48 -16.14
N GLY A 330 16.83 -10.14 -16.66
CA GLY A 330 16.81 -10.46 -18.09
C GLY A 330 18.11 -10.69 -18.85
N VAL A 331 19.20 -11.15 -18.22
CA VAL A 331 20.34 -11.67 -19.00
C VAL A 331 20.36 -13.19 -18.91
N LYS A 332 19.96 -13.86 -19.99
CA LYS A 332 20.34 -15.26 -20.21
C LYS A 332 21.84 -15.24 -20.51
N ILE A 333 22.65 -15.73 -19.57
CA ILE A 333 24.02 -16.17 -19.86
C ILE A 333 23.94 -17.66 -20.19
#